data_AF-A0A1F5ZM85-F1
#
_entry.id   AF-A0A1F5ZM85-F1
#
_cell.length_a   1.000
_cell.length_b   1.000
_cell.length_c   1.000
_cell.angle_alpha   90.00
_cell.angle_beta   90.00
_cell.angle_gamma   90.00
#
_symmetry.space_group_name_H-M   'P 1'
#
loop_
_entity.id
_entity.type
_entity.pdbx_description
1 polymer ?
#
loop_
_entity_poly.entity_id
_entity_poly.type
_entity_poly.pdbx_seq_one_letter_code
_entity_poly.pdbx_strand_id
1 'polypeptide(L)'
;MNWVTTNIRFPEDQYMELKMEAARLRKSVSEIIRQKVSYRPKRTAKENKKFITEMNAFAKKMAKLTKGKSISKALIEMRYEQ
;
A
#
# COMPACT_ATOMS: atom_id res chain seq x y z
N MET A 1 -3.74 13.55 14.17
CA MET A 1 -4.33 12.58 13.21
C MET A 1 -5.26 13.36 12.32
N ASN A 2 -4.96 13.52 11.03
CA ASN A 2 -5.78 14.33 10.12
C ASN A 2 -6.93 13.46 9.61
N TRP A 3 -8.13 13.65 10.15
CA TRP A 3 -9.32 12.93 9.69
C TRP A 3 -9.81 13.62 8.42
N VAL A 4 -9.74 12.92 7.29
CA VAL A 4 -10.37 13.37 6.05
C VAL A 4 -11.79 12.85 6.05
N THR A 5 -12.77 13.76 6.12
CA THR A 5 -14.18 13.42 5.93
C THR A 5 -14.50 13.47 4.44
N THR A 6 -15.30 12.52 3.96
CA THR A 6 -15.72 12.46 2.57
C THR A 6 -17.22 12.22 2.52
N ASN A 7 -17.94 13.10 1.83
CA ASN A 7 -19.36 12.95 1.60
C ASN A 7 -19.56 12.08 0.35
N ILE A 8 -20.13 10.89 0.54
CA ILE A 8 -20.41 9.93 -0.53
C ILE A 8 -21.92 9.81 -0.68
N ARG A 9 -22.43 9.95 -1.91
CA ARG A 9 -23.86 9.77 -2.22
C ARG A 9 -24.08 8.35 -2.75
N PHE A 10 -25.07 7.66 -2.20
CA PHE A 10 -25.48 6.33 -2.63
C PHE A 10 -26.90 6.37 -3.18
N PRO A 11 -27.21 5.53 -4.19
CA PRO A 11 -28.58 5.13 -4.49
C PRO A 11 -29.29 4.59 -3.24
N GLU A 12 -30.60 4.80 -3.16
CA GLU A 12 -31.39 4.51 -1.96
C GLU A 12 -31.38 3.01 -1.58
N ASP A 13 -31.54 2.15 -2.58
CA ASP A 13 -31.45 0.69 -2.49
C ASP A 13 -30.12 0.25 -1.88
N GLN A 14 -29.00 0.74 -2.43
CA GLN A 14 -27.66 0.41 -1.95
C GLN A 14 -27.41 0.92 -0.53
N TYR A 15 -27.94 2.10 -0.20
CA TYR A 15 -27.84 2.65 1.14
C TYR A 15 -28.63 1.84 2.16
N MET A 16 -29.80 1.32 1.76
CA MET A 16 -30.62 0.43 2.60
C MET A 16 -29.91 -0.89 2.87
N GLU A 17 -29.29 -1.51 1.86
CA GLU A 17 -28.47 -2.71 2.03
C GLU A 17 -27.33 -2.50 3.03
N LEU A 18 -26.61 -1.37 2.92
CA LEU A 18 -25.54 -1.01 3.86
C LEU A 18 -26.05 -0.85 5.29
N LYS A 19 -27.25 -0.28 5.48
CA LYS A 19 -27.88 -0.18 6.81
C LYS A 19 -28.24 -1.54 7.38
N MET A 20 -28.82 -2.42 6.57
CA MET A 20 -29.14 -3.78 7.00
C MET A 20 -27.88 -4.56 7.38
N GLU A 21 -26.82 -4.44 6.59
CA GLU A 21 -25.52 -5.06 6.87
C GLU A 21 -24.90 -4.52 8.18
N ALA A 22 -24.92 -3.20 8.36
CA ALA A 22 -24.43 -2.55 9.56
C ALA A 22 -25.19 -2.98 10.83
N ALA A 23 -26.52 -3.07 10.74
CA ALA A 23 -27.37 -3.56 11.83
C ALA A 23 -27.06 -5.03 12.18
N ARG A 24 -26.95 -5.90 11.17
CA ARG A 24 -26.61 -7.32 11.34
C ARG A 24 -25.26 -7.51 12.03
N LEU A 25 -24.27 -6.69 11.66
CA LEU A 25 -22.92 -6.75 12.20
C LEU A 25 -22.71 -5.92 13.49
N ARG A 26 -23.76 -5.25 13.99
CA ARG A 26 -23.71 -4.33 15.14
C ARG A 26 -22.62 -3.26 15.02
N LYS A 27 -22.47 -2.69 13.82
CA LYS A 27 -21.48 -1.66 13.48
C LYS A 27 -22.14 -0.43 12.91
N SER A 28 -21.39 0.67 12.84
CA SER A 28 -21.85 1.86 12.10
C SER A 28 -21.69 1.67 10.59
N VAL A 29 -22.56 2.30 9.80
CA VAL A 29 -22.45 2.31 8.33
C VAL A 29 -21.09 2.83 7.88
N SER A 30 -20.59 3.90 8.52
CA SER A 30 -19.27 4.46 8.24
C SER A 30 -18.13 3.47 8.53
N GLU A 31 -18.27 2.60 9.52
CA GLU A 31 -17.28 1.55 9.79
C GLU A 31 -17.29 0.47 8.71
N ILE A 32 -18.48 0.03 8.27
CA ILE A 32 -18.60 -0.93 7.14
C ILE A 32 -17.97 -0.35 5.88
N ILE A 33 -18.29 0.91 5.54
CA ILE A 33 -17.71 1.59 4.37
C ILE A 33 -16.19 1.67 4.50
N ARG A 34 -15.67 2.08 5.67
CA ARG A 34 -14.22 2.11 5.90
C ARG A 34 -13.60 0.73 5.71
N GLN A 35 -14.19 -0.34 6.24
CA GLN A 35 -13.65 -1.70 6.07
C GLN A 35 -13.61 -2.14 4.60
N LYS A 36 -14.65 -1.81 3.82
CA LYS A 36 -14.71 -2.11 2.39
C LYS A 36 -13.69 -1.31 1.58
N VAL A 37 -13.56 -0.01 1.84
CA VAL A 37 -12.63 0.89 1.12
C VAL A 37 -11.18 0.68 1.58
N SER A 38 -10.95 0.39 2.86
CA SER A 38 -9.63 0.16 3.43
C SER A 38 -9.16 -1.29 3.27
N TYR A 39 -9.82 -2.10 2.45
CA TYR A 39 -9.35 -3.45 2.17
C TYR A 39 -7.95 -3.36 1.54
N ARG A 40 -6.95 -3.56 2.38
CA ARG A 40 -5.58 -3.81 1.96
C ARG A 40 -5.38 -5.32 2.11
N PRO A 41 -4.97 -6.04 1.05
CA PRO A 41 -4.58 -7.42 1.22
C PRO A 41 -3.50 -7.46 2.30
N LYS A 42 -3.78 -8.15 3.41
CA LYS A 42 -2.79 -8.33 4.47
C LYS A 42 -1.70 -9.22 3.87
N ARG A 43 -0.56 -8.63 3.53
CA ARG A 43 0.60 -9.41 3.11
C ARG A 43 0.95 -10.38 4.22
N THR A 44 1.02 -11.66 3.88
CA THR A 44 1.38 -12.70 4.83
C THR A 44 2.85 -12.54 5.24
N ALA A 45 3.22 -13.05 6.42
CA ALA A 45 4.61 -13.07 6.85
C ALA A 45 5.52 -13.78 5.82
N LYS A 46 4.98 -14.78 5.11
CA LYS A 46 5.65 -15.51 4.03
C LYS A 46 5.95 -14.62 2.82
N GLU A 47 4.99 -13.80 2.38
CA GLU A 47 5.16 -12.86 1.27
C GLU A 47 6.19 -11.78 1.60
N ASN A 48 6.16 -11.25 2.82
CA ASN A 48 7.16 -10.28 3.27
C ASN A 48 8.57 -10.89 3.31
N LYS A 49 8.71 -12.13 3.80
CA LYS A 49 10.00 -12.84 3.80
C LYS A 49 10.51 -13.09 2.38
N LYS A 50 9.63 -13.47 1.46
CA LYS A 50 9.98 -13.64 0.03
C LYS A 50 10.49 -12.33 -0.57
N PHE A 51 9.77 -11.23 -0.37
CA PHE A 51 10.17 -9.90 -0.85
C PHE A 51 11.54 -9.47 -0.32
N ILE A 52 11.79 -9.61 0.99
CA ILE A 52 13.08 -9.28 1.60
C ILE A 52 14.21 -10.15 1.01
N THR A 53 13.93 -11.42 0.76
CA THR A 53 14.92 -12.35 0.19
C THR A 53 15.29 -11.97 -1.24
N GLU A 54 14.30 -11.62 -2.06
CA GLU A 54 14.51 -11.12 -3.43
C GLU A 54 15.29 -9.81 -3.44
N MET A 55 14.93 -8.87 -2.56
CA MET A 55 15.63 -7.59 -2.40
C MET A 55 17.09 -7.80 -1.99
N ASN A 56 17.37 -8.70 -1.04
CA ASN A 56 18.73 -9.03 -0.63
C ASN A 56 19.54 -9.72 -1.75
N ALA A 57 18.91 -10.59 -2.54
CA ALA A 57 19.56 -11.21 -3.69
C ALA A 57 19.91 -10.16 -4.75
N PHE A 58 19.01 -9.21 -5.01
CA PHE A 58 19.24 -8.09 -5.91
C PHE A 58 20.36 -7.18 -5.41
N ALA A 59 20.35 -6.81 -4.13
CA ALA A 59 21.40 -6.00 -3.51
C ALA A 59 22.77 -6.67 -3.63
N LYS A 60 22.87 -7.99 -3.42
CA LYS A 60 24.11 -8.75 -3.62
C LYS A 60 24.57 -8.74 -5.07
N LYS A 61 23.66 -8.85 -6.05
CA LYS A 61 24.01 -8.75 -7.47
C LYS A 61 24.53 -7.35 -7.81
N MET A 62 23.85 -6.31 -7.35
CA MET A 62 24.28 -4.93 -7.57
C MET A 62 25.62 -4.64 -6.91
N ALA A 63 25.84 -5.06 -5.66
CA ALA A 63 27.11 -4.89 -4.96
C ALA A 63 28.29 -5.55 -5.68
N LYS A 64 28.07 -6.68 -6.38
CA LYS A 64 29.10 -7.29 -7.23
C LYS A 64 29.41 -6.43 -8.46
N LEU A 65 28.39 -5.88 -9.11
CA LEU A 65 28.54 -5.06 -10.32
C LEU A 65 29.15 -3.68 -10.02
N THR A 66 28.90 -3.13 -8.85
CA THR A 66 29.32 -1.78 -8.45
C THR A 66 30.51 -1.79 -7.50
N LYS A 67 31.23 -2.91 -7.40
CA LYS A 67 32.38 -3.05 -6.49
C LYS A 67 33.43 -1.98 -6.81
N GLY A 68 33.74 -1.14 -5.82
CA GLY A 68 34.69 -0.04 -5.95
C GLY A 68 34.16 1.22 -6.65
N LYS A 69 32.88 1.25 -7.07
CA LYS A 69 32.24 2.41 -7.69
C LYS A 69 31.22 3.02 -6.75
N SER A 70 31.28 4.35 -6.56
CA SER A 70 30.22 5.08 -5.87
C SER A 70 29.08 5.34 -6.86
N ILE A 71 27.97 4.62 -6.71
CA ILE A 71 26.77 4.80 -7.54
C ILE A 71 26.24 6.24 -7.41
N SER A 72 26.33 6.82 -6.21
CA SER A 72 25.90 8.19 -5.95
C SER A 72 26.67 9.21 -6.79
N LYS A 73 28.00 9.04 -6.94
CA LYS A 73 28.80 9.92 -7.81
C LYS A 73 28.43 9.76 -9.28
N ALA A 74 28.27 8.53 -9.75
CA ALA A 74 27.87 8.26 -11.14
C ALA A 74 26.49 8.82 -11.49
N LEU A 75 25.53 8.76 -10.56
CA LEU A 75 24.19 9.37 -10.75
C LEU A 75 24.24 10.90 -10.77
N ILE A 76 25.14 11.51 -10.00
CA ILE A 76 25.34 12.96 -9.99
C ILE A 76 25.96 13.41 -11.31
N GLU A 77 26.97 12.69 -11.82
CA GLU A 77 27.60 12.96 -13.12
C GLU A 77 26.58 12.86 -14.27
N MET A 78 25.79 11.78 -14.33
CA MET A 78 24.73 11.60 -15.33
C MET A 78 23.67 12.73 -15.29
N ARG A 79 23.43 13.34 -14.13
CA ARG A 79 22.48 14.45 -13.99
C ARG A 79 23.02 15.76 -14.57
N TYR A 80 24.33 15.99 -14.50
CA TYR A 80 24.98 17.20 -15.01
C TYR A 80 25.41 17.10 -16.48
N GLU A 81 25.37 15.90 -17.06
CA GLU A 81 25.51 15.66 -18.51
C GLU A 81 24.20 15.87 -19.30
N GLN A 82 23.06 16.02 -18.62
CA GLN A 82 21.77 16.41 -19.22
C GLN A 82 21.62 17.93 -19.31
#